data_AF-A0ABD0QN42-F1
#
_entry.id   AF-A0ABD0QN42-F1
#
_cell.length_a   1.000
_cell.length_b   1.000
_cell.length_c   1.000
_cell.angle_alpha   90.00
_cell.angle_beta   90.00
_cell.angle_gamma   90.00
#
_symmetry.space_group_name_H-M   'P 1'
#
loop_
_entity.id
_entity.type
_entity.pdbx_description
1 polymer ?
#
loop_
_entity_poly.entity_id
_entity_poly.type
_entity_poly.pdbx_seq_one_letter_code
_entity_poly.pdbx_strand_id
1 'polypeptide(L)'
;WLVNFFGSLSVGDSIECLRAMLAANLRQNLQLSVQVATKYHEQLGTQTLVELFESFKSYEGLFYFLGSIVNFSQDPDVHFKYIQAACKTGQIKEVERVCRESNCYNAERVKNFLK
;
A
#
# COMPACT_ATOMS: atom_id res chain seq x y z
N TRP A 1 3.47 -15.46 -14.35
CA TRP A 1 4.65 -16.27 -13.98
C TRP A 1 5.39 -15.68 -12.79
N LEU A 2 5.94 -14.44 -12.87
CA LEU A 2 6.71 -13.85 -11.75
C LEU A 2 5.88 -13.69 -10.45
N VAL A 3 4.62 -13.24 -10.55
CA VAL A 3 3.72 -13.18 -9.37
C VAL A 3 3.51 -14.56 -8.72
N ASN A 4 3.50 -15.64 -9.50
CA ASN A 4 3.33 -16.99 -8.94
C ASN A 4 4.63 -17.52 -8.32
N PHE A 5 5.79 -17.07 -8.81
CA PHE A 5 7.09 -17.41 -8.22
C PHE A 5 7.19 -16.96 -6.76
N PHE A 6 6.66 -15.77 -6.41
CA PHE A 6 6.60 -15.32 -5.01
C PHE A 6 5.81 -16.25 -4.09
N GLY A 7 4.84 -17.01 -4.61
CA GLY A 7 4.10 -18.00 -3.81
C GLY A 7 4.93 -19.23 -3.42
N SER A 8 6.11 -19.42 -4.03
CA SER A 8 7.06 -20.49 -3.67
C SER A 8 8.21 -20.02 -2.78
N LEU A 9 8.31 -18.71 -2.51
CA LEU A 9 9.36 -18.13 -1.68
C LEU A 9 8.94 -18.09 -0.21
N SER A 10 9.92 -18.03 0.68
CA SER A 10 9.65 -17.68 2.08
C SER A 10 9.18 -16.22 2.18
N VAL A 11 8.57 -15.86 3.32
CA VAL A 11 8.15 -14.47 3.58
C VAL A 11 9.35 -13.52 3.51
N GLY A 12 10.47 -13.89 4.13
CA GLY A 12 11.69 -13.09 4.13
C GLY A 12 12.25 -12.88 2.73
N ASP A 13 12.38 -13.96 1.95
CA ASP A 13 12.90 -13.88 0.58
C ASP A 13 11.98 -13.06 -0.33
N SER A 14 10.66 -13.16 -0.12
CA SER A 14 9.69 -12.37 -0.86
C SER A 14 9.85 -10.87 -0.61
N ILE A 15 10.04 -10.46 0.65
CA ILE A 15 10.25 -9.06 1.01
C ILE A 15 11.57 -8.54 0.43
N GLU A 16 12.65 -9.31 0.52
CA GLU A 16 13.95 -8.93 -0.04
C GLU A 16 13.92 -8.87 -1.58
N CYS A 17 13.22 -9.80 -2.24
CA CYS A 17 13.00 -9.72 -3.69
C CYS A 17 12.22 -8.46 -4.08
N LEU A 18 11.14 -8.12 -3.37
CA LEU A 18 10.39 -6.89 -3.64
C LEU A 18 11.27 -5.65 -3.44
N ARG A 19 12.08 -5.62 -2.37
CA ARG A 19 13.05 -4.54 -2.11
C ARG A 19 14.06 -4.42 -3.25
N ALA A 20 14.66 -5.53 -3.68
CA ALA A 20 15.61 -5.55 -4.78
C ALA A 20 14.98 -5.07 -6.10
N MET A 21 13.75 -5.49 -6.40
CA MET A 21 13.02 -5.04 -7.59
C MET A 21 12.77 -3.53 -7.58
N LEU A 22 12.29 -2.98 -6.47
CA LEU A 22 12.02 -1.55 -6.34
C LEU A 22 13.31 -0.72 -6.38
N ALA A 23 14.40 -1.22 -5.78
CA ALA A 23 15.71 -0.58 -5.82
C ALA A 23 16.33 -0.58 -7.23
N ALA A 24 16.14 -1.66 -8.00
CA ALA A 24 16.69 -1.77 -9.35
C ALA A 24 16.03 -0.78 -10.32
N ASN A 25 14.70 -0.70 -10.31
CA ASN A 25 13.96 0.31 -11.07
C ASN A 25 12.56 0.47 -10.51
N LEU A 26 12.37 1.51 -9.69
CA LEU A 26 11.09 1.78 -9.04
C LEU A 26 9.95 1.90 -10.04
N ARG A 27 10.08 2.77 -11.05
CA ARG A 27 8.99 3.08 -11.99
C ARG A 27 8.58 1.86 -12.81
N GLN A 28 9.55 1.11 -13.32
CA GLN A 28 9.27 -0.05 -14.17
C GLN A 28 8.69 -1.22 -13.36
N ASN A 29 9.18 -1.43 -12.14
CA ASN A 29 8.79 -2.60 -11.34
C ASN A 29 7.58 -2.34 -10.43
N LEU A 30 7.16 -1.07 -10.27
CA LEU A 30 6.09 -0.67 -9.35
C LEU A 30 4.82 -1.49 -9.52
N GLN A 31 4.31 -1.58 -10.75
CA GLN A 31 3.05 -2.26 -11.04
C GLN A 31 3.11 -3.75 -10.63
N LEU A 32 4.25 -4.40 -10.89
CA LEU A 32 4.45 -5.80 -10.54
C LEU A 32 4.60 -6.00 -9.04
N SER A 33 5.36 -5.13 -8.37
CA SER A 33 5.50 -5.15 -6.91
C SER A 33 4.16 -4.96 -6.21
N VAL A 34 3.29 -4.07 -6.71
CA VAL A 34 1.94 -3.86 -6.19
C VAL A 34 1.06 -5.10 -6.38
N GLN A 35 1.14 -5.77 -7.53
CA GLN A 35 0.39 -7.01 -7.77
C GLN A 35 0.81 -8.13 -6.81
N VAL A 36 2.12 -8.29 -6.58
CA VAL A 36 2.64 -9.26 -5.61
C VAL A 36 2.19 -8.91 -4.20
N ALA A 37 2.34 -7.65 -3.79
CA ALA A 37 1.88 -7.15 -2.49
C ALA A 37 0.38 -7.42 -2.29
N THR A 38 -0.46 -7.06 -3.27
CA THR A 38 -1.91 -7.28 -3.23
C THR A 38 -2.28 -8.76 -3.14
N LYS A 39 -1.53 -9.65 -3.79
CA LYS A 39 -1.85 -11.08 -3.79
C LYS A 39 -1.44 -11.78 -2.50
N TYR A 40 -0.31 -11.40 -1.91
CA TYR A 40 0.29 -12.13 -0.78
C TYR A 40 0.30 -11.32 0.52
N HIS A 41 -0.42 -10.20 0.63
CA HIS A 41 -0.37 -9.35 1.82
C HIS A 41 -0.74 -10.07 3.13
N GLU A 42 -1.64 -11.06 3.07
CA GLU A 42 -2.01 -11.85 4.25
C GLU A 42 -0.83 -12.65 4.81
N GLN A 43 0.08 -13.11 3.94
CA GLN A 43 1.28 -13.85 4.32
C GLN A 43 2.47 -12.92 4.61
N LEU A 44 2.65 -11.88 3.79
CA LEU A 44 3.77 -10.96 3.87
C LEU A 44 3.61 -9.90 4.98
N GLY A 45 2.37 -9.67 5.42
CA GLY A 45 2.02 -8.65 6.39
C GLY A 45 1.83 -7.28 5.73
N THR A 46 0.64 -6.70 5.90
CA THR A 46 0.30 -5.36 5.38
C THR A 46 1.26 -4.29 5.89
N GLN A 47 1.60 -4.30 7.18
CA GLN A 47 2.52 -3.32 7.77
C GLN A 47 3.92 -3.39 7.17
N THR A 48 4.46 -4.59 6.98
CA THR A 48 5.76 -4.81 6.33
C THR A 48 5.79 -4.25 4.90
N LEU A 49 4.71 -4.46 4.14
CA LEU A 49 4.58 -3.95 2.78
C LEU A 49 4.44 -2.42 2.75
N VAL A 50 3.73 -1.83 3.71
CA VAL A 50 3.64 -0.37 3.87
C VAL A 50 5.03 0.22 4.11
N GLU A 51 5.77 -0.31 5.09
CA GLU A 51 7.13 0.15 5.41
C GLU A 51 8.08 -0.01 4.22
N LEU A 52 7.94 -1.09 3.45
CA LEU A 52 8.70 -1.29 2.23
C LEU A 52 8.46 -0.16 1.22
N PHE A 53 7.21 0.11 0.83
CA PHE A 53 6.93 1.19 -0.12
C PHE A 53 7.28 2.58 0.43
N GLU A 54 7.13 2.80 1.74
CA GLU A 54 7.55 4.04 2.40
C GLU A 54 9.07 4.26 2.34
N SER A 55 9.87 3.19 2.49
CA SER A 55 11.33 3.27 2.40
C SER A 55 11.81 3.77 1.02
N PHE A 56 11.03 3.52 -0.03
CA PHE A 56 11.27 4.02 -1.38
C PHE A 56 10.53 5.34 -1.69
N LYS A 57 9.83 5.93 -0.70
CA LYS A 57 8.95 7.10 -0.87
C LYS A 57 7.92 6.90 -2.00
N SER A 58 7.48 5.66 -2.20
CA SER A 58 6.56 5.30 -3.29
C SER A 58 5.10 5.49 -2.85
N TYR A 59 4.64 6.74 -2.84
CA TYR A 59 3.24 7.06 -2.51
C TYR A 59 2.26 6.50 -3.53
N GLU A 60 2.67 6.39 -4.79
CA GLU A 60 1.90 5.74 -5.85
C GLU A 60 1.77 4.22 -5.58
N GLY A 61 2.84 3.56 -5.15
CA GLY A 61 2.80 2.15 -4.74
C GLY A 61 1.89 1.92 -3.55
N LEU A 62 2.00 2.76 -2.51
CA LEU A 62 1.09 2.73 -1.35
C LEU A 62 -0.35 2.95 -1.75
N PHE A 63 -0.62 3.92 -2.64
CA PHE A 63 -1.97 4.21 -3.10
C PHE A 63 -2.58 2.99 -3.83
N TYR A 64 -1.86 2.39 -4.77
CA TYR A 64 -2.39 1.24 -5.50
C TYR A 64 -2.52 -0.02 -4.64
N PHE A 65 -1.54 -0.29 -3.78
CA PHE A 65 -1.59 -1.43 -2.87
C PHE A 65 -2.68 -1.27 -1.82
N LEU A 66 -2.70 -0.16 -1.07
CA LEU A 66 -3.71 0.02 -0.03
C LEU A 66 -5.11 0.18 -0.63
N GLY A 67 -5.24 0.79 -1.80
CA GLY A 67 -6.51 0.89 -2.51
C GLY A 67 -7.14 -0.47 -2.85
N SER A 68 -6.32 -1.52 -3.06
CA SER A 68 -6.83 -2.87 -3.35
C SER A 68 -7.34 -3.60 -2.10
N ILE A 69 -6.92 -3.19 -0.90
CA ILE A 69 -7.28 -3.85 0.37
C ILE A 69 -8.14 -2.99 1.31
N VAL A 70 -8.16 -1.66 1.15
CA VAL A 70 -8.78 -0.72 2.10
C VAL A 70 -10.28 -0.95 2.29
N ASN A 71 -11.00 -1.33 1.22
CA ASN A 71 -12.44 -1.59 1.29
C ASN A 71 -12.78 -2.87 2.09
N PHE A 72 -11.81 -3.74 2.31
CA PHE A 72 -11.96 -5.00 3.05
C PHE A 72 -11.28 -4.94 4.43
N SER A 73 -10.39 -3.97 4.65
CA SER A 73 -9.69 -3.78 5.91
C SER A 73 -10.56 -3.05 6.94
N GLN A 74 -10.50 -3.50 8.19
CA GLN A 74 -11.05 -2.80 9.36
C GLN A 74 -9.97 -2.07 10.15
N ASP A 75 -8.71 -2.11 9.70
CA ASP A 75 -7.57 -1.52 10.39
C ASP A 75 -7.54 0.01 10.18
N PRO A 76 -7.70 0.84 11.23
CA PRO A 76 -7.64 2.29 11.14
C PRO A 76 -6.37 2.84 10.49
N ASP A 77 -5.23 2.18 10.70
CA ASP A 77 -3.96 2.64 10.17
C ASP A 77 -3.84 2.37 8.66
N VAL A 78 -4.43 1.29 8.15
CA VAL A 78 -4.54 1.04 6.69
C VAL A 78 -5.35 2.16 6.01
N HIS A 79 -6.49 2.52 6.59
CA HIS A 79 -7.33 3.60 6.05
C HIS A 79 -6.61 4.95 6.12
N PHE A 80 -5.97 5.25 7.25
CA PHE A 80 -5.20 6.49 7.40
C PHE A 80 -4.04 6.57 6.40
N LYS A 81 -3.24 5.51 6.26
CA LYS A 81 -2.14 5.44 5.29
C LYS A 81 -2.63 5.56 3.86
N TYR A 82 -3.77 4.97 3.53
CA TYR A 82 -4.38 5.11 2.21
C TYR A 82 -4.78 6.57 1.92
N ILE A 83 -5.41 7.25 2.87
CA ILE A 83 -5.73 8.68 2.76
C ILE A 83 -4.45 9.50 2.56
N GLN A 84 -3.40 9.24 3.34
CA GLN A 84 -2.12 9.94 3.17
C GLN A 84 -1.55 9.72 1.77
N ALA A 85 -1.56 8.49 1.26
CA ALA A 85 -1.08 8.16 -0.07
C ALA A 85 -1.90 8.84 -1.17
N ALA A 86 -3.23 8.81 -1.07
CA ALA A 86 -4.14 9.48 -2.01
C ALA A 86 -3.94 11.00 -2.04
N CYS A 87 -3.74 11.64 -0.88
CA CYS A 87 -3.41 13.07 -0.82
C CYS A 87 -2.06 13.37 -1.51
N LYS A 88 -1.01 12.56 -1.24
CA LYS A 88 0.32 12.76 -1.81
C LYS A 88 0.38 12.53 -3.32
N THR A 89 -0.54 11.73 -3.87
CA THR A 89 -0.66 11.47 -5.31
C THR A 89 -1.65 12.41 -6.00
N GLY A 90 -2.32 13.32 -5.27
CA GLY A 90 -3.30 14.26 -5.81
C GLY A 90 -4.67 13.64 -6.12
N GLN A 91 -4.97 12.43 -5.61
CA GLN A 91 -6.21 11.70 -5.85
C GLN A 91 -7.33 12.14 -4.90
N ILE A 92 -7.75 13.40 -5.01
CA ILE A 92 -8.73 14.02 -4.10
C ILE A 92 -10.07 13.28 -4.07
N LYS A 93 -10.52 12.74 -5.22
CA LYS A 93 -11.76 11.97 -5.30
C LYS A 93 -11.75 10.74 -4.39
N GLU A 94 -10.62 10.03 -4.31
CA GLU A 94 -10.50 8.87 -3.43
C GLU A 94 -10.42 9.28 -1.96
N VAL A 95 -9.79 10.43 -1.66
CA VAL A 95 -9.79 10.99 -0.30
C VAL A 95 -11.22 11.27 0.16
N GLU A 96 -12.02 11.95 -0.67
CA GLU A 96 -13.43 12.24 -0.37
C GLU A 96 -14.25 10.95 -0.21
N ARG A 97 -14.07 9.97 -1.11
CA ARG A 97 -14.77 8.69 -1.07
C ARG A 97 -14.49 7.95 0.24
N VAL A 98 -13.22 7.74 0.59
CA VAL A 98 -12.84 7.03 1.82
C VAL A 98 -13.32 7.79 3.05
N CYS A 99 -13.22 9.12 3.05
CA CYS A 99 -13.70 9.91 4.18
C CYS A 99 -15.21 9.78 4.38
N ARG A 100 -15.97 9.56 3.31
CA ARG A 100 -17.43 9.40 3.35
C ARG A 100 -17.88 7.96 3.66
N GLU A 101 -17.20 6.98 3.10
CA GLU A 101 -17.61 5.57 3.12
C GLU A 101 -17.00 4.78 4.28
N SER A 102 -15.79 5.14 4.72
CA SER A 102 -15.12 4.42 5.80
C SER A 102 -15.46 4.99 7.17
N ASN A 103 -15.83 4.10 8.10
CA ASN A 103 -15.95 4.41 9.52
C ASN A 103 -14.72 3.97 10.33
N CYS A 104 -13.65 3.51 9.66
CA CYS A 104 -12.52 2.85 10.33
C CYS A 104 -11.40 3.81 10.72
N TYR A 105 -11.38 5.06 10.24
CA TYR A 105 -10.30 6.01 10.51
C TYR A 105 -10.69 7.05 11.57
N ASN A 106 -9.69 7.60 12.27
CA ASN A 106 -9.92 8.69 13.21
C ASN A 106 -10.11 10.02 12.46
N ALA A 107 -11.35 10.53 12.46
CA ALA A 107 -11.73 11.74 11.75
C ALA A 107 -10.94 12.98 12.16
N GLU A 108 -10.59 13.12 13.45
CA GLU A 108 -9.81 14.25 13.94
C GLU A 108 -8.34 14.16 13.46
N ARG A 109 -7.77 12.95 13.43
CA ARG A 109 -6.43 12.70 12.89
C ARG A 109 -6.35 13.04 11.40
N VAL A 110 -7.34 12.63 10.62
CA VAL A 110 -7.42 12.94 9.18
C VAL A 110 -7.64 14.43 8.95
N LYS A 111 -8.56 15.05 9.68
CA LYS A 111 -8.82 16.49 9.60
C LYS A 111 -7.56 17.31 9.89
N ASN A 112 -6.78 16.94 10.90
CA ASN A 112 -5.54 17.65 11.22
C ASN A 112 -4.41 17.40 10.21
N PHE A 113 -4.43 16.29 9.48
CA PHE A 113 -3.51 16.04 8.38
C PHE A 113 -3.87 16.83 7.10
N LEU A 114 -5.16 17.08 6.86
CA LEU A 114 -5.66 17.79 5.67
C LEU A 114 -5.68 19.32 5.80
N LYS A 115 -5.48 19.87 7.00
CA LYS A 115 -5.30 21.31 7.24
C LYS A 115 -3.93 21.76 6.74
#